data_AF-A0A354QT15-F1
#
_entry.id   AF-A0A354QT15-F1
#
_cell.length_a   1.000
_cell.length_b   1.000
_cell.length_c   1.000
_cell.angle_alpha   90.00
_cell.angle_beta   90.00
_cell.angle_gamma   90.00
#
_symmetry.space_group_name_H-M   'P 1'
#
loop_
_entity.id
_entity.type
_entity.pdbx_description
1 polymer ?
#
loop_
_entity_poly.entity_id
_entity_poly.type
_entity_poly.pdbx_seq_one_letter_code
_entity_poly.pdbx_strand_id
1 'polypeptide(L)'
;MFTKNKFQYCIYNHERLELHELQKEYQNDKVSTKLKYENQLFCPGCYKVDLIINEKKGKIYLSSHPKSPHGDGCEYALDSASKMKLKEYYEKIDADLAVQLLERILEEKTIRATRIGNANSSKDNNQGSDLKFVLENKDGIRKYLPRRSLLLNELEVSDHLTMYYGECKVFIGKTDKKYYLRMFRNNDQAKYICNLVIPERVYKYLENELRFIPQSKDLSFKHSRANAVPVKLAFVSTMKKKHEYYNSYLGFSKLLRVKRME
;
A
#
# COMPACT_ATOMS: atom_id res chain seq x y z
N MET A 1 -1.85 2.25 -20.90
CA MET A 1 -2.18 1.53 -19.66
C MET A 1 -0.89 1.37 -18.85
N PHE A 2 -0.77 1.99 -17.66
CA PHE A 2 0.42 1.94 -16.82
C PHE A 2 0.38 0.67 -15.95
N THR A 3 0.88 -0.45 -16.48
CA THR A 3 1.04 -1.73 -15.75
C THR A 3 2.46 -1.96 -15.25
N LYS A 4 3.39 -1.00 -15.39
CA LYS A 4 4.82 -1.25 -15.22
C LYS A 4 5.35 -1.14 -13.79
N ASN A 5 4.72 -0.38 -12.90
CA ASN A 5 5.32 -0.11 -11.60
C ASN A 5 4.82 -1.10 -10.53
N LYS A 6 5.34 -2.34 -10.48
CA LYS A 6 4.94 -3.29 -9.42
C LYS A 6 5.50 -2.94 -8.04
N PHE A 7 6.68 -2.33 -8.02
CA PHE A 7 7.44 -2.04 -6.81
C PHE A 7 6.96 -0.73 -6.18
N GLN A 8 6.46 -0.79 -4.94
CA GLN A 8 6.14 0.41 -4.16
C GLN A 8 7.21 0.76 -3.13
N TYR A 9 8.16 -0.15 -2.96
CA TYR A 9 9.35 0.00 -2.16
C TYR A 9 10.41 -0.95 -2.74
N CYS A 10 11.65 -0.75 -2.31
CA CYS A 10 12.80 -1.60 -2.61
C CYS A 10 13.62 -1.82 -1.34
N ILE A 11 14.69 -2.59 -1.44
CA ILE A 11 15.64 -2.79 -0.36
C ILE A 11 16.91 -2.02 -0.69
N TYR A 12 17.33 -1.14 0.21
CA TYR A 12 18.57 -0.38 0.15
C TYR A 12 19.25 -0.50 1.52
N ASN A 13 20.54 -0.86 1.57
CA ASN A 13 21.27 -1.07 2.83
C ASN A 13 20.53 -1.97 3.84
N HIS A 14 19.93 -3.07 3.36
CA HIS A 14 19.12 -4.02 4.14
C HIS A 14 17.83 -3.46 4.74
N GLU A 15 17.45 -2.23 4.38
CA GLU A 15 16.25 -1.55 4.85
C GLU A 15 15.24 -1.32 3.72
N ARG A 16 13.97 -1.16 4.12
CA ARG A 16 12.88 -0.84 3.20
C ARG A 16 12.96 0.63 2.84
N LEU A 17 13.17 0.93 1.56
CA LEU A 17 13.12 2.28 1.00
C LEU A 17 11.86 2.44 0.16
N GLU A 18 10.97 3.35 0.57
CA GLU A 18 9.70 3.55 -0.11
C GLU A 18 9.86 4.33 -1.42
N LEU A 19 9.06 3.98 -2.43
CA LEU A 19 9.10 4.66 -3.72
C LEU A 19 8.76 6.15 -3.61
N HIS A 20 7.90 6.52 -2.66
CA HIS A 20 7.51 7.92 -2.47
C HIS A 20 8.65 8.75 -1.85
N GLU A 21 9.57 8.14 -1.09
CA GLU A 21 10.77 8.80 -0.57
C GLU A 21 11.78 9.00 -1.70
N LEU A 22 12.03 7.95 -2.49
CA LEU A 22 12.81 8.04 -3.73
C LEU A 22 12.26 9.11 -4.68
N GLN A 23 10.94 9.24 -4.79
CA GLN A 23 10.32 10.25 -5.64
C GLN A 23 10.66 11.66 -5.18
N LYS A 24 10.64 11.92 -3.87
CA LYS A 24 11.01 13.22 -3.31
C LYS A 24 12.50 13.53 -3.55
N GLU A 25 13.38 12.57 -3.26
CA GLU A 25 14.83 12.73 -3.44
C GLU A 25 15.18 12.97 -4.92
N TYR A 26 14.62 12.16 -5.83
CA TYR A 26 14.84 12.29 -7.27
C TYR A 26 14.33 13.61 -7.85
N GLN A 27 13.23 14.15 -7.32
CA GLN A 27 12.71 15.45 -7.74
C GLN A 27 13.61 16.61 -7.33
N ASN A 28 14.34 16.48 -6.22
CA ASN A 28 15.28 17.49 -5.75
C ASN A 28 16.58 17.46 -6.57
N ASP A 29 17.18 16.29 -6.77
CA ASP A 29 18.39 16.13 -7.59
C ASP A 29 18.40 14.79 -8.31
N LYS A 30 18.09 14.82 -9.61
CA LYS A 30 18.03 13.60 -10.44
C LYS A 30 19.38 12.92 -10.61
N VAL A 31 20.46 13.68 -10.77
CA VAL A 31 21.77 13.15 -11.11
C VAL A 31 22.38 12.49 -9.88
N SER A 32 22.41 13.22 -8.77
CA SER A 32 22.94 12.71 -7.51
C SER A 32 22.13 11.52 -6.99
N THR A 33 20.80 11.55 -7.10
CA THR A 33 19.95 10.42 -6.68
C THR A 33 20.24 9.15 -7.49
N LYS A 34 20.39 9.26 -8.82
CA LYS A 34 20.71 8.10 -9.66
C LYS A 34 22.07 7.51 -9.29
N LEU A 35 23.09 8.36 -9.16
CA LEU A 35 24.44 7.95 -8.81
C LEU A 35 24.48 7.27 -7.43
N LYS A 36 23.78 7.85 -6.44
CA LYS A 36 23.69 7.31 -5.07
C LYS A 36 23.14 5.89 -5.03
N TYR A 37 22.12 5.58 -5.82
CA TYR A 37 21.40 4.31 -5.77
C TYR A 37 21.77 3.32 -6.87
N GLU A 38 22.72 3.68 -7.73
CA GLU A 38 23.19 2.81 -8.82
C GLU A 38 23.66 1.46 -8.27
N ASN A 39 23.06 0.37 -8.79
CA ASN A 39 23.32 -1.02 -8.40
C ASN A 39 23.19 -1.33 -6.89
N GLN A 40 22.43 -0.52 -6.14
CA GLN A 40 22.27 -0.69 -4.69
C GLN A 40 20.83 -0.96 -4.25
N LEU A 41 19.87 -0.94 -5.18
CA LEU A 41 18.46 -1.21 -4.89
C LEU A 41 18.14 -2.66 -5.25
N PHE A 42 17.53 -3.39 -4.33
CA PHE A 42 17.17 -4.79 -4.54
C PHE A 42 15.67 -5.03 -4.47
N CYS A 43 15.23 -6.09 -5.16
CA CYS A 43 13.86 -6.56 -5.10
C CYS A 43 13.48 -6.93 -3.66
N PRO A 44 12.38 -6.39 -3.11
CA PRO A 44 11.98 -6.68 -1.73
C PRO A 44 11.41 -8.07 -1.51
N GLY A 45 11.07 -8.80 -2.59
CA GLY A 45 10.60 -10.18 -2.47
C GLY A 45 11.74 -11.21 -2.42
N CYS A 46 12.76 -11.06 -3.29
CA CYS A 46 13.83 -12.05 -3.40
C CYS A 46 15.19 -11.57 -2.89
N TYR A 47 15.38 -10.27 -2.67
CA TYR A 47 16.65 -9.66 -2.23
C TYR A 47 17.86 -9.94 -3.15
N LYS A 48 17.61 -10.41 -4.37
CA LYS A 48 18.64 -10.84 -5.34
C LYS A 48 18.66 -10.01 -6.62
N VAL A 49 17.48 -9.61 -7.09
CA VAL A 49 17.34 -8.88 -8.36
C VAL A 49 17.60 -7.41 -8.11
N ASP A 50 18.56 -6.84 -8.82
CA ASP A 50 18.83 -5.41 -8.83
C ASP A 50 17.67 -4.65 -9.47
N LEU A 51 17.32 -3.53 -8.86
CA LEU A 51 16.30 -2.59 -9.33
C LEU A 51 16.99 -1.29 -9.72
N ILE A 52 16.47 -0.66 -10.77
CA ILE A 52 16.91 0.67 -11.22
C ILE A 52 15.75 1.65 -11.20
N ILE A 53 16.09 2.92 -10.98
CA ILE A 53 15.16 4.04 -11.06
C ILE A 53 15.02 4.44 -12.53
N ASN A 54 13.81 4.30 -13.07
CA ASN A 54 13.44 4.81 -14.38
C ASN A 54 12.51 5.99 -14.28
N GLU A 55 12.50 6.86 -15.29
CA GLU A 55 11.57 7.99 -15.38
C GLU A 55 10.73 7.86 -16.65
N LYS A 56 9.42 8.09 -16.53
CA LYS A 56 8.51 8.20 -17.67
C LYS A 56 7.48 9.28 -17.40
N LYS A 57 7.39 10.26 -18.31
CA LYS A 57 6.46 11.41 -18.20
C LYS A 57 6.58 12.13 -16.83
N GLY A 58 7.80 12.40 -16.37
CA GLY A 58 8.06 13.09 -15.11
C GLY A 58 7.79 12.27 -13.84
N LYS A 59 7.52 10.96 -13.96
CA LYS A 59 7.27 10.06 -12.84
C LYS A 59 8.29 8.95 -12.80
N ILE A 60 8.84 8.70 -11.62
CA ILE A 60 9.75 7.57 -11.42
C ILE A 60 8.99 6.27 -11.20
N TYR A 61 9.62 5.17 -11.58
CA TYR A 61 9.21 3.80 -11.26
C TYR A 61 10.45 2.91 -11.17
N LEU A 62 10.34 1.82 -10.43
CA LEU A 62 11.41 0.82 -10.33
C LEU A 62 11.17 -0.31 -11.32
N SER A 63 12.25 -0.86 -11.85
CA SER A 63 12.21 -2.11 -12.63
C SER A 63 13.48 -2.91 -12.44
N SER A 64 13.39 -4.23 -12.62
CA SER A 64 14.54 -5.14 -12.65
C SER A 64 15.55 -4.74 -13.74
N HIS A 65 16.84 -4.70 -13.39
CA HIS A 65 17.92 -4.53 -14.37
C HIS A 65 19.20 -5.27 -13.94
N PRO A 66 19.80 -6.13 -14.79
CA PRO A 66 19.27 -6.61 -16.06
C PRO A 66 17.96 -7.39 -15.84
N LYS A 67 17.34 -7.95 -16.88
CA LYS A 67 16.13 -8.79 -16.74
C LYS A 67 16.45 -10.15 -16.10
N SER A 68 17.19 -10.14 -15.00
CA SER A 68 17.58 -11.31 -14.23
C SER A 68 16.33 -12.02 -13.71
N PRO A 69 16.34 -13.37 -13.70
CA PRO A 69 15.26 -14.12 -13.11
C PRO A 69 15.19 -13.79 -11.61
N HIS A 70 13.97 -13.61 -11.11
CA HIS A 70 13.75 -13.54 -9.68
C HIS A 70 14.00 -14.91 -9.05
N GLY A 71 14.43 -14.92 -7.78
CA GLY A 71 14.55 -16.16 -7.01
C GLY A 71 13.20 -16.86 -6.81
N ASP A 72 13.26 -18.15 -6.50
CA ASP A 72 12.09 -19.01 -6.35
C ASP A 72 11.04 -18.42 -5.39
N GLY A 73 9.79 -18.43 -5.84
CA GLY A 73 8.65 -17.98 -5.04
C GLY A 73 8.55 -16.47 -4.83
N CYS A 74 9.35 -15.65 -5.51
CA CYS A 74 9.27 -14.18 -5.45
C CYS A 74 7.93 -13.64 -6.00
N GLU A 75 7.18 -12.90 -5.17
CA GLU A 75 5.89 -12.34 -5.57
C GLU A 75 5.99 -11.33 -6.73
N TYR A 76 7.13 -10.65 -6.89
CA TYR A 76 7.34 -9.66 -7.95
C TYR A 76 7.62 -10.28 -9.33
N ALA A 77 7.97 -11.57 -9.35
CA ALA A 77 8.07 -12.36 -10.57
C ALA A 77 6.69 -12.68 -11.17
N LEU A 78 5.65 -12.70 -10.34
CA LEU A 78 4.31 -13.10 -10.73
C LEU A 78 3.61 -12.01 -11.54
N ASP A 79 2.82 -12.41 -12.53
CA ASP A 79 1.91 -11.49 -13.20
C ASP A 79 0.77 -11.04 -12.29
N SER A 80 0.24 -9.85 -12.56
CA SER A 80 -0.98 -9.38 -11.90
C SER A 80 -2.17 -10.25 -12.27
N ALA A 81 -3.06 -10.51 -11.30
CA ALA A 81 -4.34 -11.14 -11.57
C ALA A 81 -5.26 -10.20 -12.37
N SER A 82 -6.20 -10.78 -13.12
CA SER A 82 -7.22 -10.01 -13.83
C SER A 82 -8.19 -9.34 -12.84
N LYS A 83 -8.87 -8.29 -13.31
CA LYS A 83 -9.93 -7.59 -12.55
C LYS A 83 -10.91 -8.53 -11.84
N MET A 84 -11.41 -9.51 -12.60
CA MET A 84 -12.44 -10.44 -12.15
C MET A 84 -11.88 -11.38 -11.08
N LYS A 85 -10.67 -11.92 -11.31
CA LYS A 85 -9.99 -12.79 -10.33
C LYS A 85 -9.69 -12.05 -9.02
N LEU A 86 -9.24 -10.79 -9.08
CA LEU A 86 -9.01 -9.98 -7.88
C LEU A 86 -10.31 -9.71 -7.11
N LYS A 87 -11.41 -9.44 -7.84
CA LYS A 87 -12.73 -9.26 -7.23
C LYS A 87 -13.17 -10.50 -6.48
N GLU A 88 -13.18 -11.65 -7.14
CA GLU A 88 -13.58 -12.93 -6.53
C GLU A 88 -12.71 -13.28 -5.32
N TYR A 89 -11.39 -13.04 -5.42
CA TYR A 89 -10.47 -13.28 -4.32
C TYR A 89 -10.80 -12.45 -3.09
N TYR A 90 -10.87 -11.12 -3.19
CA TYR A 90 -11.14 -10.27 -2.03
C TYR A 90 -12.58 -10.38 -1.48
N GLU A 91 -13.53 -10.83 -2.30
CA GLU A 91 -14.87 -11.20 -1.81
C GLU A 91 -14.81 -12.45 -0.93
N LYS A 92 -14.10 -13.50 -1.38
CA LYS A 92 -14.08 -14.83 -0.75
C LYS A 92 -12.94 -15.05 0.24
N ILE A 93 -11.93 -14.17 0.28
CA ILE A 93 -10.78 -14.28 1.18
C ILE A 93 -11.27 -14.40 2.61
N ASP A 94 -10.59 -15.25 3.38
CA ASP A 94 -10.82 -15.33 4.82
C ASP A 94 -10.62 -13.95 5.49
N ALA A 95 -11.42 -13.68 6.54
CA ALA A 95 -11.40 -12.38 7.20
C ALA A 95 -10.08 -12.13 7.93
N ASP A 96 -9.55 -13.14 8.63
CA ASP A 96 -8.29 -13.04 9.36
C ASP A 96 -7.12 -12.88 8.40
N LEU A 97 -7.12 -13.65 7.30
CA LEU A 97 -6.11 -13.51 6.25
C LEU A 97 -6.11 -12.10 5.62
N ALA A 98 -7.29 -11.53 5.36
CA ALA A 98 -7.41 -10.17 4.83
C ALA A 98 -6.83 -9.14 5.82
N VAL A 99 -7.16 -9.27 7.10
CA VAL A 99 -6.64 -8.40 8.16
C VAL A 99 -5.12 -8.51 8.26
N GLN A 100 -4.57 -9.72 8.30
CA GLN A 100 -3.12 -9.94 8.36
C GLN A 100 -2.39 -9.32 7.16
N LEU A 101 -2.95 -9.41 5.94
CA LEU A 101 -2.37 -8.78 4.75
C LEU A 101 -2.32 -7.25 4.88
N LEU A 102 -3.40 -6.65 5.40
CA LEU A 102 -3.45 -5.20 5.63
C LEU A 102 -2.54 -4.77 6.78
N GLU A 103 -2.37 -5.57 7.83
CA GLU A 103 -1.46 -5.27 8.92
C GLU A 103 -0.01 -5.36 8.48
N ARG A 104 0.36 -6.42 7.76
CA ARG A 104 1.70 -6.61 7.20
C ARG A 104 2.15 -5.45 6.32
N ILE A 105 1.29 -4.90 5.46
CA ILE A 105 1.70 -3.77 4.62
C ILE A 105 1.93 -2.48 5.43
N LEU A 106 1.25 -2.38 6.58
CA LEU A 106 1.40 -1.27 7.53
C LEU A 106 2.54 -1.51 8.53
N GLU A 107 3.21 -2.64 8.53
CA GLU A 107 4.39 -2.84 9.36
C GLU A 107 5.59 -2.10 8.74
N GLU A 108 6.18 -1.23 9.55
CA GLU A 108 7.28 -0.33 9.17
C GLU A 108 8.65 -1.01 9.20
N LYS A 109 8.77 -2.20 9.81
CA LYS A 109 10.07 -2.81 10.14
C LYS A 109 10.12 -4.28 9.81
N THR A 110 10.70 -4.61 8.67
CA THR A 110 11.64 -5.74 8.64
C THR A 110 13.03 -5.15 8.74
N ILE A 111 13.41 -4.70 9.94
CA ILE A 111 14.82 -4.74 10.30
C ILE A 111 15.13 -6.22 10.31
N ARG A 112 15.88 -6.71 9.31
CA ARG A 112 16.56 -7.98 9.53
C ARG A 112 17.47 -7.72 10.71
N ALA A 113 17.12 -8.28 11.87
CA ALA A 113 18.11 -8.59 12.88
C ALA A 113 19.28 -9.20 12.12
N THR A 114 20.38 -8.48 12.20
CA THR A 114 21.68 -8.75 11.64
C THR A 114 21.95 -10.26 11.73
N ARG A 115 21.74 -11.02 10.64
CA ARG A 115 22.38 -12.34 10.49
C ARG A 115 23.83 -12.11 10.09
N ILE A 116 24.58 -11.46 10.99
CA ILE A 116 26.04 -11.51 10.99
C ILE A 116 26.38 -12.42 12.17
N GLY A 117 26.99 -13.57 11.86
CA GLY A 117 27.64 -14.43 12.85
C GLY A 117 26.73 -15.48 13.51
N ASN A 118 26.50 -16.59 12.83
CA ASN A 118 27.00 -17.91 13.26
C ASN A 118 26.28 -19.01 12.48
N ALA A 119 27.08 -19.75 11.71
CA ALA A 119 26.76 -21.12 11.38
C ALA A 119 26.60 -21.89 12.70
N ASN A 120 25.54 -22.70 12.78
CA ASN A 120 25.19 -23.61 13.87
C ASN A 120 24.46 -22.97 15.06
N SER A 121 23.14 -22.82 14.94
CA SER A 121 22.23 -23.19 16.02
C SER A 121 20.84 -23.49 15.49
N SER A 122 20.24 -24.47 16.15
CA SER A 122 18.97 -25.16 15.92
C SER A 122 17.78 -24.32 15.48
N LYS A 123 16.89 -25.00 14.75
CA LYS A 123 15.51 -24.62 14.39
C LYS A 123 14.81 -23.80 15.49
N ASP A 124 14.90 -22.48 15.37
CA ASP A 124 13.98 -21.58 16.04
C ASP A 124 12.78 -21.36 15.11
N ASN A 125 11.62 -21.82 15.56
CA ASN A 125 10.31 -21.60 14.96
C ASN A 125 9.87 -20.14 15.12
N ASN A 126 10.70 -19.19 14.69
CA ASN A 126 10.25 -17.82 14.48
C ASN A 126 9.42 -17.79 13.19
N GLN A 127 8.12 -18.06 13.33
CA GLN A 127 7.06 -17.71 12.37
C GLN A 127 7.01 -16.18 12.19
N GLY A 128 8.08 -15.57 11.66
CA GLY A 128 7.95 -14.30 10.97
C GLY A 128 7.05 -14.57 9.77
N SER A 129 5.83 -14.02 9.77
CA SER A 129 4.78 -14.47 8.86
C SER A 129 5.29 -14.54 7.41
N ASP A 130 5.24 -15.73 6.82
CA ASP A 130 5.61 -15.99 5.43
C ASP A 130 4.50 -15.52 4.47
N LEU A 131 3.71 -14.53 4.91
CA LEU A 131 2.48 -14.04 4.30
C LEU A 131 2.74 -13.21 3.04
N LYS A 132 2.89 -13.89 1.91
CA LYS A 132 3.16 -13.22 0.62
C LYS A 132 1.93 -12.46 0.11
N PHE A 133 2.14 -11.35 -0.60
CA PHE A 133 1.09 -10.59 -1.26
C PHE A 133 0.72 -11.24 -2.59
N VAL A 134 0.19 -12.47 -2.51
CA VAL A 134 -0.05 -13.34 -3.64
C VAL A 134 -1.45 -13.93 -3.52
N LEU A 135 -2.17 -13.93 -4.63
CA LEU A 135 -3.37 -14.73 -4.83
C LEU A 135 -2.94 -16.10 -5.32
N GLU A 136 -3.39 -17.16 -4.66
CA GLU A 136 -3.21 -18.55 -5.09
C GLU A 136 -4.57 -19.18 -5.34
N ASN A 137 -4.78 -19.76 -6.53
CA ASN A 137 -6.01 -20.48 -6.84
C ASN A 137 -5.87 -21.98 -6.49
N LYS A 138 -6.98 -22.72 -6.63
CA LYS A 138 -7.02 -24.17 -6.36
C LYS A 138 -6.04 -24.99 -7.21
N ASP A 139 -5.65 -24.47 -8.38
CA ASP A 139 -4.71 -25.12 -9.30
C ASP A 139 -3.25 -24.77 -9.00
N GLY A 140 -2.97 -24.08 -7.88
CA GLY A 140 -1.62 -23.61 -7.51
C GLY A 140 -1.10 -22.44 -8.34
N ILE A 141 -1.93 -21.83 -9.20
CA ILE A 141 -1.55 -20.66 -9.98
C ILE A 141 -1.51 -19.44 -9.06
N ARG A 142 -0.31 -18.87 -8.98
CA ARG A 142 0.00 -17.71 -8.14
C ARG A 142 0.01 -16.41 -8.96
N LYS A 143 -0.61 -15.35 -8.43
CA LYS A 143 -0.67 -14.02 -9.06
C LYS A 143 -0.37 -12.91 -8.06
N TYR A 144 0.26 -11.87 -8.54
CA TYR A 144 0.61 -10.69 -7.74
C TYR A 144 -0.63 -9.93 -7.26
N LEU A 145 -0.67 -9.56 -5.98
CA LEU A 145 -1.67 -8.63 -5.44
C LEU A 145 -1.20 -7.17 -5.61
N PRO A 146 -1.91 -6.34 -6.39
CA PRO A 146 -1.54 -4.94 -6.61
C PRO A 146 -1.57 -4.12 -5.32
N ARG A 147 -0.51 -3.32 -5.12
CA ARG A 147 -0.34 -2.44 -3.97
C ARG A 147 0.06 -1.04 -4.42
N ARG A 148 -0.39 -0.02 -3.70
CA ARG A 148 -0.09 1.40 -3.96
C ARG A 148 0.08 2.21 -2.69
N SER A 149 1.16 2.97 -2.60
CA SER A 149 1.31 3.93 -1.51
C SER A 149 0.45 5.17 -1.75
N LEU A 150 -0.33 5.56 -0.74
CA LEU A 150 -1.08 6.82 -0.69
C LEU A 150 -0.15 8.04 -0.63
N LEU A 151 1.13 7.82 -0.30
CA LEU A 151 2.13 8.88 -0.15
C LEU A 151 2.77 9.30 -1.48
N LEU A 152 2.54 8.58 -2.59
CA LEU A 152 2.94 9.01 -3.94
C LEU A 152 2.23 10.30 -4.36
N ASN A 153 2.92 11.23 -5.03
CA ASN A 153 2.35 12.54 -5.41
C ASN A 153 1.06 12.43 -6.25
N GLU A 154 0.98 11.42 -7.12
CA GLU A 154 -0.21 11.08 -7.88
C GLU A 154 -0.46 9.58 -7.82
N LEU A 155 -1.68 9.19 -7.44
CA LEU A 155 -2.09 7.79 -7.41
C LEU A 155 -2.36 7.30 -8.83
N GLU A 156 -1.78 6.15 -9.19
CA GLU A 156 -2.13 5.46 -10.41
C GLU A 156 -3.57 4.93 -10.29
N VAL A 157 -4.47 5.45 -11.13
CA VAL A 157 -5.85 4.94 -11.22
C VAL A 157 -5.78 3.53 -11.79
N SER A 158 -6.27 2.56 -11.01
CA SER A 158 -6.51 1.20 -11.47
C SER A 158 -8.01 0.94 -11.45
N ASP A 159 -8.52 0.32 -12.51
CA ASP A 159 -9.88 -0.19 -12.54
C ASP A 159 -9.98 -1.59 -11.90
N HIS A 160 -8.89 -2.07 -11.29
CA HIS A 160 -8.81 -3.33 -10.54
C HIS A 160 -8.69 -3.05 -9.04
N LEU A 161 -9.13 -4.00 -8.22
CA LEU A 161 -8.94 -3.92 -6.77
C LEU A 161 -7.45 -3.87 -6.45
N THR A 162 -7.07 -2.83 -5.72
CA THR A 162 -5.70 -2.54 -5.34
C THR A 162 -5.67 -2.23 -3.86
N MET A 163 -4.65 -2.73 -3.17
CA MET A 163 -4.40 -2.40 -1.78
C MET A 163 -3.68 -1.05 -1.69
N TYR A 164 -4.34 -0.06 -1.13
CA TYR A 164 -3.78 1.26 -0.87
C TYR A 164 -3.32 1.35 0.57
N TYR A 165 -2.15 1.91 0.82
CA TYR A 165 -1.57 1.99 2.17
C TYR A 165 -0.78 3.26 2.40
N GLY A 166 -0.64 3.68 3.64
CA GLY A 166 0.25 4.77 4.04
C GLY A 166 -0.33 5.64 5.13
N GLU A 167 0.44 6.64 5.52
CA GLU A 167 0.06 7.63 6.51
C GLU A 167 -0.76 8.75 5.88
N CYS A 168 -1.80 9.18 6.59
CA CYS A 168 -2.62 10.31 6.19
C CYS A 168 -3.36 10.89 7.40
N LYS A 169 -4.02 12.03 7.22
CA LYS A 169 -5.01 12.50 8.19
C LYS A 169 -6.40 12.07 7.74
N VAL A 170 -7.24 11.61 8.67
CA VAL A 170 -8.59 11.14 8.35
C VAL A 170 -9.68 11.81 9.17
N PHE A 171 -10.85 11.92 8.55
CA PHE A 171 -12.09 12.41 9.15
C PHE A 171 -13.27 11.60 8.62
N ILE A 172 -14.31 11.39 9.43
CA ILE A 172 -15.51 10.67 9.01
C ILE A 172 -16.66 11.67 8.76
N GLY A 173 -16.99 11.87 7.49
CA GLY A 173 -18.24 12.52 7.12
C GLY A 173 -19.39 11.50 7.21
N LYS A 174 -20.52 11.87 7.80
CA LYS A 174 -21.71 11.01 7.91
C LYS A 174 -22.90 11.63 7.18
N THR A 175 -23.62 10.81 6.40
CA THR A 175 -24.99 11.06 5.94
C THR A 175 -25.91 10.00 6.53
N ASP A 176 -27.21 10.08 6.23
CA ASP A 176 -28.20 9.13 6.78
C ASP A 176 -27.95 7.68 6.37
N LYS A 177 -27.28 7.43 5.23
CA LYS A 177 -27.11 6.07 4.69
C LYS A 177 -25.64 5.65 4.49
N LYS A 178 -24.69 6.58 4.63
CA LYS A 178 -23.29 6.37 4.25
C LYS A 178 -22.33 7.12 5.15
N TYR A 179 -21.15 6.54 5.30
CA TYR A 179 -20.00 7.16 5.93
C TYR A 179 -18.93 7.41 4.87
N TYR A 180 -18.16 8.46 5.06
CA TYR A 180 -17.13 8.92 4.16
C TYR A 180 -15.84 9.05 4.95
N LEU A 181 -14.94 8.07 4.82
CA LEU A 181 -13.60 8.18 5.37
C LEU A 181 -12.78 9.08 4.43
N ARG A 182 -12.65 10.34 4.82
CA ARG A 182 -11.97 11.38 4.04
C ARG A 182 -10.51 11.41 4.43
N MET A 183 -9.63 11.17 3.47
CA MET A 183 -8.18 11.04 3.66
C MET A 183 -7.46 12.26 3.10
N PHE A 184 -6.62 12.91 3.89
CA PHE A 184 -5.83 14.09 3.55
C PHE A 184 -4.34 13.80 3.74
N ARG A 185 -3.48 14.50 3.00
CA ARG A 185 -2.02 14.42 3.22
C ARG A 185 -1.69 14.80 4.65
N ASN A 186 -0.74 14.08 5.24
CA ASN A 186 -0.16 14.46 6.52
C ASN A 186 0.97 15.47 6.29
N ASN A 187 0.61 16.67 5.82
CA ASN A 187 1.51 17.81 5.62
C ASN A 187 0.72 19.12 5.73
N ASP A 188 1.41 20.26 5.67
CA ASP A 188 0.80 21.58 5.88
C ASP A 188 -0.29 21.92 4.86
N GLN A 189 -0.14 21.44 3.62
CA GLN A 189 -1.14 21.64 2.58
C GLN A 189 -2.42 20.81 2.83
N ALA A 190 -2.30 19.72 3.58
CA ALA A 190 -3.35 18.76 3.88
C ALA A 190 -4.22 18.44 2.64
N LYS A 191 -3.55 18.22 1.49
CA LYS A 191 -4.21 17.99 0.20
C LYS A 191 -5.15 16.79 0.29
N TYR A 192 -6.35 16.93 -0.25
CA TYR A 192 -7.34 15.86 -0.23
C TYR A 192 -6.93 14.71 -1.14
N ILE A 193 -6.78 13.51 -0.57
CA ILE A 193 -6.33 12.31 -1.26
C ILE A 193 -7.54 11.54 -1.75
N CYS A 194 -8.35 11.03 -0.83
CA CYS A 194 -9.38 10.06 -1.15
C CYS A 194 -10.64 10.23 -0.30
N ASN A 195 -11.79 10.03 -0.93
CA ASN A 195 -13.08 9.88 -0.30
C ASN A 195 -13.49 8.41 -0.37
N LEU A 196 -13.25 7.64 0.69
CA LEU A 196 -13.66 6.25 0.78
C LEU A 196 -15.09 6.15 1.29
N VAL A 197 -15.99 5.72 0.42
CA VAL A 197 -17.40 5.51 0.76
C VAL A 197 -17.56 4.18 1.49
N ILE A 198 -18.10 4.23 2.71
CA ILE A 198 -18.39 3.08 3.56
C ILE A 198 -19.92 3.00 3.75
N PRO A 199 -20.58 1.97 3.19
CA PRO A 199 -22.01 1.74 3.45
C PRO A 199 -22.28 1.55 4.94
N GLU A 200 -23.44 1.99 5.43
CA GLU A 200 -23.81 1.83 6.85
C GLU A 200 -23.67 0.37 7.33
N ARG A 201 -24.13 -0.60 6.53
CA ARG A 201 -24.00 -2.03 6.84
C ARG A 201 -22.56 -2.51 7.05
N VAL A 202 -21.59 -1.86 6.41
CA VAL A 202 -20.16 -2.17 6.56
C VAL A 202 -19.60 -1.40 7.74
N TYR A 203 -19.99 -0.14 7.91
CA TYR A 203 -19.54 0.70 9.01
C TYR A 203 -19.87 0.13 10.39
N LYS A 204 -21.03 -0.52 10.56
CA LYS A 204 -21.40 -1.18 11.83
C LYS A 204 -20.34 -2.17 12.34
N TYR A 205 -19.63 -2.85 11.44
CA TYR A 205 -18.54 -3.76 11.81
C TYR A 205 -17.21 -3.06 12.09
N LEU A 206 -17.08 -1.79 11.70
CA LEU A 206 -15.88 -0.96 11.85
C LEU A 206 -16.02 0.09 12.95
N GLU A 207 -17.22 0.29 13.50
CA GLU A 207 -17.54 1.39 14.42
C GLU A 207 -16.58 1.45 15.60
N ASN A 208 -16.32 0.31 16.24
CA ASN A 208 -15.39 0.23 17.37
C ASN A 208 -13.94 0.57 16.96
N GLU A 209 -13.50 0.12 15.77
CA GLU A 209 -12.15 0.40 15.26
C GLU A 209 -11.99 1.87 14.85
N LEU A 210 -13.06 2.50 14.38
CA LEU A 210 -13.04 3.87 13.84
C LEU A 210 -13.48 4.94 14.84
N ARG A 211 -13.95 4.57 16.03
CA ARG A 211 -14.54 5.48 17.04
C ARG A 211 -13.63 6.64 17.46
N PHE A 212 -12.31 6.48 17.33
CA PHE A 212 -11.34 7.51 17.70
C PHE A 212 -11.22 8.62 16.63
N ILE A 213 -11.74 8.40 15.42
CA ILE A 213 -11.69 9.37 14.33
C ILE A 213 -12.87 10.33 14.47
N PRO A 214 -12.65 11.65 14.45
CA PRO A 214 -13.72 12.63 14.52
C PRO A 214 -14.76 12.44 13.40
N GLN A 215 -16.03 12.56 13.76
CA GLN A 215 -17.17 12.35 12.89
C GLN A 215 -18.15 13.53 12.92
N SER A 216 -18.66 13.95 11.76
CA SER A 216 -19.70 15.00 11.67
C SER A 216 -20.63 14.80 10.47
N LYS A 217 -21.82 15.41 10.57
CA LYS A 217 -22.72 15.64 9.44
C LYS A 217 -22.31 16.85 8.59
N ASP A 218 -21.44 17.74 9.10
CA ASP A 218 -20.83 18.81 8.30
C ASP A 218 -19.84 18.18 7.31
N LEU A 219 -20.24 18.20 6.04
CA LEU A 219 -19.51 17.63 4.92
C LEU A 219 -18.63 18.65 4.20
N SER A 220 -18.43 19.85 4.73
CA SER A 220 -17.52 20.83 4.12
C SER A 220 -16.06 20.35 4.20
N PHE A 221 -15.29 20.58 3.12
CA PHE A 221 -13.88 20.16 3.11
C PHE A 221 -13.04 20.92 4.15
N LYS A 222 -13.37 22.18 4.41
CA LYS A 222 -12.70 23.00 5.44
C LYS A 222 -12.87 22.37 6.83
N HIS A 223 -14.09 21.98 7.20
CA HIS A 223 -14.37 21.33 8.47
C HIS A 223 -13.65 19.98 8.59
N SER A 224 -13.81 19.10 7.60
CA SER A 224 -13.17 17.78 7.65
C SER A 224 -11.64 17.88 7.72
N ARG A 225 -11.03 18.79 6.96
CA ARG A 225 -9.58 18.95 6.93
C ARG A 225 -9.04 19.49 8.27
N ALA A 226 -9.73 20.45 8.88
CA ALA A 226 -9.32 21.04 10.16
C ALA A 226 -9.42 20.04 11.34
N ASN A 227 -10.35 19.09 11.27
CA ASN A 227 -10.61 18.11 12.32
C ASN A 227 -10.03 16.72 12.02
N ALA A 228 -9.26 16.57 10.93
CA ALA A 228 -8.71 15.28 10.55
C ALA A 228 -7.55 14.88 11.47
N VAL A 229 -7.54 13.63 11.91
CA VAL A 229 -6.52 13.07 12.83
C VAL A 229 -5.51 12.20 12.07
N PRO A 230 -4.22 12.21 12.45
CA PRO A 230 -3.22 11.38 11.80
C PRO A 230 -3.46 9.89 12.07
N VAL A 231 -3.36 9.09 11.03
CA VAL A 231 -3.49 7.64 11.07
C VAL A 231 -2.55 6.99 10.06
N LYS A 232 -2.24 5.73 10.32
CA LYS A 232 -1.70 4.81 9.33
C LYS A 232 -2.82 3.86 8.91
N LEU A 233 -3.08 3.74 7.62
CA LEU A 233 -4.18 2.89 7.13
C LEU A 233 -3.82 2.08 5.90
N ALA A 234 -4.52 0.96 5.74
CA ALA A 234 -4.51 0.15 4.53
C ALA A 234 -5.94 -0.25 4.17
N PHE A 235 -6.26 -0.26 2.88
CA PHE A 235 -7.56 -0.74 2.40
C PHE A 235 -7.49 -1.26 0.97
N VAL A 236 -8.43 -2.14 0.62
CA VAL A 236 -8.57 -2.65 -0.74
C VAL A 236 -9.77 -2.02 -1.41
N SER A 237 -9.55 -1.34 -2.54
CA SER A 237 -10.65 -0.76 -3.32
C SER A 237 -10.23 -0.53 -4.77
N THR A 238 -11.20 -0.15 -5.60
CA THR A 238 -10.95 0.52 -6.88
C THR A 238 -10.97 2.02 -6.67
N MET A 239 -10.04 2.76 -7.29
CA MET A 239 -10.01 4.22 -7.25
C MET A 239 -10.56 4.80 -8.55
N LYS A 240 -11.31 5.90 -8.47
CA LYS A 240 -11.66 6.74 -9.61
C LYS A 240 -11.24 8.17 -9.32
N LYS A 241 -10.45 8.79 -10.21
CA LYS A 241 -10.08 10.21 -10.08
C LYS A 241 -11.34 11.08 -10.27
N LYS A 242 -11.59 11.99 -9.34
CA LYS A 242 -12.65 13.00 -9.39
C LYS A 242 -12.02 14.36 -9.15
N HIS A 243 -11.84 15.14 -10.21
CA HIS A 243 -11.14 16.42 -10.17
C HIS A 243 -9.77 16.27 -9.49
N GLU A 244 -9.59 16.84 -8.30
CA GLU A 244 -8.32 16.90 -7.57
C GLU A 244 -8.10 15.76 -6.55
N TYR A 245 -9.09 14.92 -6.30
CA TYR A 245 -9.02 13.79 -5.35
C TYR A 245 -9.56 12.50 -5.96
N TYR A 246 -9.54 11.40 -5.20
CA TYR A 246 -10.00 10.09 -5.65
C TYR A 246 -11.24 9.64 -4.89
N ASN A 247 -12.21 9.03 -5.57
CA ASN A 247 -13.31 8.32 -4.94
C ASN A 247 -13.00 6.82 -4.91
N SER A 248 -13.34 6.19 -3.79
CA SER A 248 -13.25 4.75 -3.62
C SER A 248 -14.46 4.23 -2.85
N TYR A 249 -14.64 2.92 -2.83
CA TYR A 249 -15.78 2.25 -2.19
C TYR A 249 -15.32 1.04 -1.39
N LEU A 250 -15.74 0.93 -0.15
CA LEU A 250 -15.44 -0.20 0.71
C LEU A 250 -16.60 -1.21 0.67
N GLY A 251 -16.35 -2.37 0.08
CA GLY A 251 -17.35 -3.44 -0.02
C GLY A 251 -17.51 -4.27 1.27
N PHE A 252 -16.41 -4.46 2.01
CA PHE A 252 -16.34 -5.34 3.18
C PHE A 252 -15.46 -4.72 4.27
N SER A 253 -15.82 -4.93 5.54
CA SER A 253 -15.08 -4.39 6.70
C SER A 253 -13.67 -4.97 6.81
N LYS A 254 -13.50 -6.27 6.52
CA LYS A 254 -12.18 -6.96 6.47
C LYS A 254 -11.17 -6.35 5.50
N LEU A 255 -11.59 -5.44 4.62
CA LEU A 255 -10.76 -4.78 3.62
C LEU A 255 -10.34 -3.36 4.02
N LEU A 256 -10.47 -2.97 5.29
CA LEU A 256 -9.95 -1.73 5.85
C LEU A 256 -9.28 -2.02 7.20
N ARG A 257 -8.08 -1.47 7.39
CA ARG A 257 -7.38 -1.41 8.67
C ARG A 257 -6.91 0.01 8.91
N VAL A 258 -7.13 0.53 10.11
CA VAL A 258 -6.70 1.87 10.52
C VAL A 258 -6.02 1.77 11.88
N LYS A 259 -4.82 2.34 11.99
CA LYS A 259 -4.04 2.44 13.22
C LYS A 259 -3.87 3.92 13.55
N ARG A 260 -4.14 4.28 14.80
CA ARG A 260 -3.85 5.62 15.32
C ARG A 260 -2.34 5.83 15.30
N MET A 261 -1.90 7.02 14.90
CA MET A 261 -0.52 7.44 15.10
C MET A 261 -0.43 8.11 16.47
N GLU A 262 0.55 7.68 17.27
CA GLU A 262 0.89 8.30 18.56
C GLU A 262 1.66 9.60 18.36
#